data_AF-A0A382CV36-F1
#
_entry.id   AF-A0A382CV36-F1
#
_cell.length_a   1.000
_cell.length_b   1.000
_cell.length_c   1.000
_cell.angle_alpha   90.00
_cell.angle_beta   90.00
_cell.angle_gamma   90.00
#
_symmetry.space_group_name_H-M   'P 1'
#
loop_
_entity.id
_entity.type
_entity.pdbx_description
1 polymer ?
#
loop_
_entity_poly.entity_id
_entity_poly.type
_entity_poly.pdbx_seq_one_letter_code
_entity_poly.pdbx_strand_id
1 'polypeptide(L)'
;VMNLQKTIAEPIEFMGVGLHNGIKVNLCLKPAEANSGIKFKRTDVDNTKNIIEASYKNVSSPVLCTKIKNSYGVSVSTIEHLMAAFYLEGIDNVLVEIDAPEVPIMDGSAFDFVEAIRSVGTQEQNYSKKFIKVLKKVEAKDGPKYISIEPLTKDLIIDFEIVYKNPLIRTRRKEFKL
;
A
#
# COMPACT_ATOMS: atom_id res chain seq x y z
N VAL A 1 -9.64 -5.71 24.15
CA VAL A 1 -10.07 -6.32 22.87
C VAL A 1 -8.82 -6.88 22.21
N MET A 2 -8.80 -8.16 21.86
CA MET A 2 -7.67 -8.71 21.09
C MET A 2 -7.77 -8.16 19.67
N ASN A 3 -6.72 -7.51 19.17
CA ASN A 3 -6.66 -7.11 17.77
C ASN A 3 -6.21 -8.32 16.95
N LEU A 4 -7.14 -8.90 16.19
CA LEU A 4 -6.88 -10.02 15.29
C LEU A 4 -6.43 -9.52 13.92
N GLN A 5 -5.67 -10.36 13.20
CA GLN A 5 -5.33 -10.10 11.81
C GLN A 5 -6.59 -10.17 10.93
N LYS A 6 -6.60 -9.39 9.85
CA LYS A 6 -7.70 -9.40 8.88
C LYS A 6 -7.24 -9.71 7.46
N THR A 7 -8.13 -10.37 6.73
CA THR A 7 -8.08 -10.49 5.26
C THR A 7 -9.41 -10.02 4.67
N ILE A 8 -9.50 -9.90 3.35
CA ILE A 8 -10.78 -9.62 2.66
C ILE A 8 -11.69 -10.85 2.72
N ALA A 9 -13.00 -10.66 2.77
CA ALA A 9 -13.93 -11.79 2.90
C ALA A 9 -14.13 -12.55 1.58
N GLU A 10 -14.15 -11.84 0.45
CA GLU A 10 -14.32 -12.41 -0.89
C GLU A 10 -13.33 -11.80 -1.89
N PRO A 11 -13.01 -12.48 -3.01
CA PRO A 11 -12.19 -11.90 -4.06
C PRO A 11 -12.80 -10.65 -4.69
N ILE A 12 -11.95 -9.70 -5.08
CA ILE A 12 -12.34 -8.44 -5.73
C ILE A 12 -11.57 -8.29 -7.03
N GLU A 13 -12.23 -7.90 -8.11
CA GLU A 13 -11.61 -7.67 -9.42
C GLU A 13 -11.64 -6.19 -9.80
N PHE A 14 -10.54 -5.71 -10.35
CA PHE A 14 -10.38 -4.37 -10.91
C PHE A 14 -9.86 -4.46 -12.33
N MET A 15 -10.42 -3.64 -13.21
CA MET A 15 -9.92 -3.40 -14.56
C MET A 15 -9.58 -1.93 -14.71
N GLY A 16 -8.41 -1.64 -15.25
CA GLY A 16 -7.98 -0.26 -15.44
C GLY A 16 -6.76 -0.13 -16.34
N VAL A 17 -6.04 0.97 -16.17
CA VAL A 17 -4.81 1.27 -16.91
C VAL A 17 -3.72 1.73 -15.94
N GLY A 18 -2.47 1.38 -16.22
CA GLY A 18 -1.33 1.94 -15.50
C GLY A 18 -1.16 3.43 -15.82
N LEU A 19 -0.80 4.25 -14.82
CA LEU A 19 -0.61 5.69 -14.97
C LEU A 19 0.59 5.99 -15.88
N HIS A 20 1.70 5.29 -15.66
CA HIS A 20 2.97 5.62 -16.31
C HIS A 20 3.18 4.86 -17.62
N ASN A 21 2.72 3.61 -17.69
CA ASN A 21 2.93 2.76 -18.86
C ASN A 21 1.73 2.73 -19.85
N GLY A 22 0.54 3.15 -19.43
CA GLY A 22 -0.68 3.12 -20.25
C GLY A 22 -1.18 1.70 -20.61
N ILE A 23 -0.64 0.66 -19.96
CA ILE A 23 -0.99 -0.74 -20.21
C ILE A 23 -2.30 -1.05 -19.50
N LYS A 24 -3.19 -1.80 -20.16
CA LYS A 24 -4.42 -2.32 -19.52
C LYS A 24 -4.05 -3.35 -18.46
N VAL A 25 -4.73 -3.28 -17.32
CA VAL A 25 -4.43 -4.09 -16.15
C VAL A 25 -5.69 -4.77 -15.66
N ASN A 26 -5.61 -6.07 -15.43
CA ASN A 26 -6.54 -6.83 -14.61
C ASN A 26 -5.85 -7.13 -13.27
N LEU A 27 -6.48 -6.71 -12.18
CA LEU A 27 -6.00 -6.91 -10.82
C LEU A 27 -7.08 -7.64 -10.01
N CYS A 28 -6.70 -8.73 -9.35
CA CYS A 28 -7.57 -9.48 -8.45
C CYS A 28 -6.99 -9.52 -7.05
N LEU A 29 -7.78 -9.07 -6.07
CA LEU A 29 -7.48 -9.23 -4.65
C LEU A 29 -8.07 -10.54 -4.18
N LYS A 30 -7.29 -11.36 -3.47
CA LYS A 30 -7.74 -12.64 -2.91
C LYS A 30 -7.48 -12.72 -1.41
N PRO A 31 -8.40 -13.35 -0.64
CA PRO A 31 -8.13 -13.69 0.76
C PRO A 31 -6.81 -14.46 0.88
N ALA A 32 -6.07 -14.23 1.97
CA ALA A 32 -4.79 -14.88 2.20
C ALA A 32 -4.64 -15.36 3.65
N GLU A 33 -3.83 -16.40 3.83
CA GLU A 33 -3.59 -17.04 5.12
C GLU A 33 -2.97 -16.09 6.16
N ALA A 34 -3.21 -16.39 7.44
CA ALA A 34 -2.69 -15.57 8.52
C ALA A 34 -1.15 -15.54 8.49
N ASN A 35 -0.57 -14.38 8.80
CA ASN A 35 0.86 -14.09 8.72
C ASN A 35 1.47 -14.16 7.31
N SER A 36 0.67 -14.25 6.24
CA SER A 36 1.19 -14.17 4.88
C SER A 36 1.68 -12.76 4.52
N GLY A 37 1.12 -11.74 5.16
CA GLY A 37 1.29 -10.34 4.77
C GLY A 37 0.62 -10.04 3.42
N ILE A 38 0.96 -8.86 2.88
CA ILE A 38 0.54 -8.41 1.55
C ILE A 38 1.56 -8.89 0.52
N LYS A 39 1.11 -9.64 -0.49
CA LYS A 39 1.96 -10.16 -1.57
C LYS A 39 1.38 -9.80 -2.93
N PHE A 40 2.23 -9.37 -3.85
CA PHE A 40 1.89 -9.20 -5.25
C PHE A 40 2.32 -10.43 -6.04
N LYS A 41 1.49 -10.87 -6.97
CA LYS A 41 1.75 -11.99 -7.88
C LYS A 41 1.52 -11.55 -9.32
N ARG A 42 2.61 -11.46 -10.08
CA ARG A 42 2.57 -11.16 -11.52
C ARG A 42 2.11 -12.40 -12.31
N THR A 43 0.88 -12.41 -12.79
CA THR A 43 0.30 -13.59 -13.47
C THR A 43 0.77 -13.75 -14.92
N ASP A 44 1.35 -12.70 -15.48
CA ASP A 44 1.86 -12.59 -16.84
C ASP A 44 3.37 -12.96 -16.96
N VAL A 45 4.00 -13.41 -15.88
CA VAL A 45 5.42 -13.81 -15.86
C VAL A 45 5.61 -15.25 -15.35
N ASP A 46 6.84 -15.75 -15.41
CA ASP A 46 7.23 -17.08 -14.92
C ASP A 46 6.69 -17.36 -13.51
N ASN A 47 5.86 -18.39 -13.39
CA ASN A 47 5.18 -18.77 -12.15
C ASN A 47 6.12 -19.12 -11.00
N THR A 48 7.39 -19.44 -11.28
CA THR A 48 8.39 -19.73 -10.25
C THR A 48 9.03 -18.46 -9.65
N LYS A 49 8.79 -17.29 -10.26
CA LYS A 49 9.45 -16.01 -9.93
C LYS A 49 8.47 -14.85 -9.72
N ASN A 50 7.17 -15.11 -9.76
CA ASN A 50 6.14 -14.07 -9.87
C ASN A 50 5.71 -13.42 -8.55
N ILE A 51 6.14 -13.95 -7.41
CA ILE A 51 5.78 -13.41 -6.08
C ILE A 51 6.73 -12.29 -5.68
N ILE A 52 6.16 -11.17 -5.26
CA ILE A 52 6.87 -10.01 -4.75
C ILE A 52 6.22 -9.61 -3.42
N GLU A 53 6.97 -9.70 -2.33
CA GLU A 53 6.46 -9.31 -1.01
C GLU A 53 6.42 -7.78 -0.88
N ALA A 54 5.32 -7.23 -0.37
CA ALA A 54 5.18 -5.80 -0.08
C ALA A 54 5.98 -5.44 1.19
N SER A 55 7.30 -5.39 1.04
CA SER A 55 8.26 -5.12 2.10
C SER A 55 9.11 -3.91 1.74
N TYR A 56 9.43 -3.06 2.73
CA TYR A 56 10.33 -1.92 2.53
C TYR A 56 11.69 -2.34 1.96
N LYS A 57 12.13 -3.58 2.20
CA LYS A 57 13.37 -4.16 1.66
C LYS A 57 13.32 -4.38 0.15
N ASN A 58 12.13 -4.52 -0.41
CA ASN A 58 11.91 -4.76 -1.83
C ASN A 58 11.65 -3.46 -2.60
N VAL A 59 11.60 -2.30 -1.94
CA VAL A 59 11.44 -1.00 -2.62
C VAL A 59 12.68 -0.75 -3.48
N SER A 60 12.46 -0.64 -4.78
CA SER A 60 13.51 -0.55 -5.81
C SER A 60 13.63 0.85 -6.43
N SER A 61 12.55 1.63 -6.39
CA SER A 61 12.56 3.04 -6.80
C SER A 61 11.38 3.78 -6.16
N PRO A 62 11.61 4.99 -5.61
CA PRO A 62 10.56 5.91 -5.17
C PRO A 62 10.32 7.06 -6.17
N VAL A 63 10.84 6.98 -7.40
CA VAL A 63 10.74 8.06 -8.38
C VAL A 63 9.37 8.00 -9.06
N LEU A 64 8.59 9.07 -8.95
CA LEU A 64 7.19 9.22 -9.43
C LEU A 64 6.15 8.32 -8.73
N CYS A 65 6.54 7.13 -8.31
CA CYS A 65 5.70 6.19 -7.58
C CYS A 65 6.53 5.26 -6.67
N THR A 66 5.87 4.41 -5.88
CA THR A 66 6.53 3.31 -5.16
C THR A 66 6.57 2.05 -6.02
N LYS A 67 7.79 1.59 -6.34
CA LYS A 67 8.03 0.35 -7.08
C LYS A 67 8.73 -0.70 -6.22
N ILE A 68 8.12 -1.88 -6.10
CA ILE A 68 8.72 -3.05 -5.44
C ILE A 68 9.25 -4.05 -6.45
N LYS A 69 10.35 -4.73 -6.13
CA LYS A 69 11.01 -5.72 -6.98
C LYS A 69 11.54 -6.88 -6.14
N ASN A 70 11.35 -8.11 -6.62
CA ASN A 70 11.90 -9.30 -5.97
C ASN A 70 13.35 -9.59 -6.43
N SER A 71 13.97 -10.63 -5.85
CA SER A 71 15.33 -11.07 -6.17
C SER A 71 15.52 -11.53 -7.62
N TYR A 72 14.44 -11.92 -8.30
CA TYR A 72 14.45 -12.32 -9.71
C TYR A 72 14.29 -11.14 -10.68
N GLY A 73 14.15 -9.92 -10.17
CA GLY A 73 13.97 -8.71 -10.99
C GLY A 73 12.54 -8.44 -11.42
N VAL A 74 11.57 -9.28 -11.04
CA VAL A 74 10.14 -9.04 -11.30
C VAL A 74 9.66 -7.91 -10.39
N SER A 75 8.92 -6.95 -10.95
CA SER A 75 8.48 -5.75 -10.24
C SER A 75 7.02 -5.39 -10.49
N VAL A 76 6.47 -4.59 -9.57
CA VAL A 76 5.17 -3.91 -9.65
C VAL A 76 5.36 -2.47 -9.16
N SER A 77 4.83 -1.50 -9.90
CA SER A 77 4.82 -0.07 -9.54
C SER A 77 3.45 0.47 -9.16
N THR A 78 3.46 1.66 -8.59
CA THR A 78 2.25 2.43 -8.24
C THR A 78 1.40 1.71 -7.18
N ILE A 79 2.06 1.03 -6.23
CA ILE A 79 1.36 0.24 -5.20
C ILE A 79 0.76 1.10 -4.09
N GLU A 80 1.21 2.34 -3.94
CA GLU A 80 0.98 3.19 -2.76
C GLU A 80 -0.49 3.48 -2.45
N HIS A 81 -1.35 3.69 -3.46
CA HIS A 81 -2.77 3.95 -3.22
C HIS A 81 -3.51 2.70 -2.75
N LEU A 82 -3.20 1.54 -3.35
CA LEU A 82 -3.74 0.26 -2.92
C LEU A 82 -3.25 -0.11 -1.51
N MET A 83 -1.98 0.16 -1.20
CA MET A 83 -1.42 -0.03 0.15
C MET A 83 -2.08 0.91 1.18
N ALA A 84 -2.40 2.14 0.80
CA ALA A 84 -3.16 3.06 1.65
C ALA A 84 -4.58 2.54 1.93
N ALA A 85 -5.27 1.99 0.92
CA ALA A 85 -6.58 1.36 1.10
C ALA A 85 -6.51 0.18 2.08
N PHE A 86 -5.52 -0.71 1.94
CA PHE A 86 -5.31 -1.82 2.89
C PHE A 86 -5.07 -1.33 4.31
N TYR A 87 -4.28 -0.26 4.48
CA TYR A 87 -4.03 0.32 5.79
C TYR A 87 -5.33 0.86 6.42
N LEU A 88 -6.12 1.64 5.67
CA LEU A 88 -7.37 2.24 6.12
C LEU A 88 -8.43 1.19 6.50
N GLU A 89 -8.53 0.12 5.72
CA GLU A 89 -9.49 -0.97 5.97
C GLU A 89 -8.93 -2.06 6.90
N GLY A 90 -7.71 -1.87 7.41
CA GLY A 90 -7.08 -2.73 8.40
C GLY A 90 -6.69 -4.13 7.91
N ILE A 91 -6.47 -4.31 6.61
CA ILE A 91 -6.08 -5.57 5.97
C ILE A 91 -4.63 -5.91 6.30
N ASP A 92 -4.38 -7.10 6.83
CA ASP A 92 -3.06 -7.61 7.17
C ASP A 92 -2.54 -8.61 6.13
N ASN A 93 -3.44 -9.43 5.58
CA ASN A 93 -3.10 -10.52 4.67
C ASN A 93 -3.97 -10.42 3.41
N VAL A 94 -3.34 -10.35 2.23
CA VAL A 94 -4.03 -10.36 0.93
C VAL A 94 -3.05 -10.76 -0.16
N LEU A 95 -3.51 -11.54 -1.12
CA LEU A 95 -2.79 -11.83 -2.35
C LEU A 95 -3.32 -10.93 -3.47
N VAL A 96 -2.45 -10.09 -4.02
CA VAL A 96 -2.74 -9.19 -5.14
C VAL A 96 -2.24 -9.85 -6.42
N GLU A 97 -3.13 -10.49 -7.18
CA GLU A 97 -2.81 -11.00 -8.51
C GLU A 97 -2.96 -9.87 -9.54
N ILE A 98 -1.98 -9.72 -10.42
CA ILE A 98 -1.95 -8.65 -11.40
C ILE A 98 -1.27 -9.14 -12.68
N ASP A 99 -1.82 -8.82 -13.85
CA ASP A 99 -1.32 -9.26 -15.16
C ASP A 99 -0.46 -8.20 -15.88
N ALA A 100 -0.02 -7.18 -15.14
CA ALA A 100 0.75 -6.05 -15.66
C ALA A 100 1.78 -5.55 -14.64
N PRO A 101 2.82 -4.81 -15.07
CA PRO A 101 3.88 -4.32 -14.19
C PRO A 101 3.50 -3.12 -13.32
N GLU A 102 2.26 -2.63 -13.37
CA GLU A 102 1.81 -1.43 -12.65
C GLU A 102 0.37 -1.62 -12.18
N VAL A 103 0.07 -1.27 -10.94
CA VAL A 103 -1.30 -1.26 -10.39
C VAL A 103 -2.16 -0.27 -11.19
N PRO A 104 -3.42 -0.60 -11.51
CA PRO A 104 -4.29 0.34 -12.23
C PRO A 104 -4.47 1.63 -11.43
N ILE A 105 -4.39 2.78 -12.10
CA ILE A 105 -4.43 4.08 -11.43
C ILE A 105 -5.83 4.45 -10.91
N MET A 106 -6.87 3.82 -11.47
CA MET A 106 -8.27 4.11 -11.15
C MET A 106 -8.58 5.61 -11.36
N ASP A 107 -9.23 6.27 -10.40
CA ASP A 107 -9.46 7.72 -10.41
C ASP A 107 -8.23 8.56 -9.96
N GLY A 108 -7.11 7.90 -9.63
CA GLY A 108 -5.90 8.54 -9.09
C GLY A 108 -5.90 8.69 -7.57
N SER A 109 -6.91 8.18 -6.87
CA SER A 109 -7.00 8.13 -5.41
C SER A 109 -7.04 6.68 -4.89
N ALA A 110 -7.35 6.51 -3.60
CA ALA A 110 -7.59 5.20 -2.99
C ALA A 110 -9.09 4.84 -2.90
N PHE A 111 -9.98 5.72 -3.36
CA PHE A 111 -11.43 5.62 -3.16
C PHE A 111 -12.00 4.31 -3.70
N ASP A 112 -11.72 3.99 -4.97
CA ASP A 112 -12.25 2.79 -5.62
C ASP A 112 -11.81 1.49 -4.92
N PHE A 113 -10.56 1.45 -4.44
CA PHE A 113 -10.05 0.30 -3.68
C PHE A 113 -10.74 0.15 -2.32
N VAL A 114 -10.92 1.27 -1.60
CA VAL A 114 -11.58 1.30 -0.28
C VAL A 114 -13.02 0.84 -0.40
N GLU A 115 -13.79 1.41 -1.33
CA GLU A 115 -15.20 1.08 -1.50
C GLU A 115 -15.40 -0.39 -1.90
N ALA A 116 -14.55 -0.92 -2.77
CA ALA A 116 -14.61 -2.32 -3.14
C ALA A 116 -14.29 -3.25 -1.95
N ILE A 117 -13.28 -2.95 -1.12
CA ILE A 117 -12.97 -3.72 0.10
C ILE A 117 -14.15 -3.69 1.07
N ARG A 118 -14.77 -2.52 1.27
CA ARG A 118 -15.95 -2.38 2.13
C ARG A 118 -17.16 -3.16 1.61
N SER A 119 -17.33 -3.22 0.29
CA SER A 119 -18.45 -3.90 -0.34
C SER A 119 -18.45 -5.42 -0.08
N VAL A 120 -17.27 -6.05 -0.06
CA VAL A 120 -17.13 -7.49 0.27
C VAL A 120 -16.94 -7.72 1.77
N GLY A 121 -16.44 -6.72 2.49
CA GLY A 121 -16.14 -6.81 3.91
C GLY A 121 -14.82 -7.54 4.21
N THR A 122 -14.56 -7.74 5.50
CA THR A 122 -13.31 -8.34 6.01
C THR A 122 -13.58 -9.56 6.85
N GLN A 123 -12.65 -10.50 6.84
CA GLN A 123 -12.66 -11.67 7.70
C GLN A 123 -11.52 -11.59 8.73
N GLU A 124 -11.85 -11.77 10.00
CA GLU A 124 -10.87 -11.91 11.07
C GLU A 124 -10.23 -13.30 11.05
N GLN A 125 -8.93 -13.35 11.31
CA GLN A 125 -8.14 -14.57 11.40
C GLN A 125 -7.71 -14.73 12.85
N ASN A 126 -7.75 -15.96 13.39
CA ASN A 126 -7.45 -16.25 14.80
C ASN A 126 -5.94 -16.17 15.14
N TYR A 127 -5.33 -15.03 14.82
CA TYR A 127 -3.94 -14.68 15.03
C TYR A 127 -3.85 -13.21 15.44
N SER A 128 -3.06 -12.91 16.45
CA SER A 128 -2.86 -11.53 16.90
C SER A 128 -2.20 -10.68 15.82
N LYS A 129 -2.74 -9.48 15.61
CA LYS A 129 -2.15 -8.43 14.77
C LYS A 129 -0.91 -7.87 15.45
N LYS A 130 0.16 -7.68 14.67
CA LYS A 130 1.43 -7.10 15.13
C LYS A 130 1.47 -5.63 14.75
N PHE A 131 1.87 -4.79 15.69
CA PHE A 131 2.01 -3.34 15.49
C PHE A 131 3.47 -2.93 15.70
N ILE A 132 3.93 -1.94 14.94
CA ILE A 132 5.23 -1.29 15.16
C ILE A 132 5.03 -0.20 16.21
N LYS A 133 5.63 -0.37 17.39
CA LYS A 133 5.65 0.66 18.45
C LYS A 133 6.91 1.51 18.33
N VAL A 134 6.71 2.82 18.17
CA VAL A 134 7.81 3.78 18.12
C VAL A 134 8.28 4.07 19.54
N LEU A 135 9.55 3.75 19.85
CA LEU A 135 10.11 3.88 21.20
C LEU A 135 10.91 5.16 21.41
N LYS A 136 11.40 5.78 20.32
CA LYS A 136 12.14 7.03 20.32
C LYS A 136 11.95 7.75 19.00
N LYS A 137 12.18 9.07 18.98
CA LYS A 137 12.14 9.84 17.74
C LYS A 137 13.21 9.37 16.77
N VAL A 138 12.83 9.19 15.51
CA VAL A 138 13.71 8.95 14.38
C VAL A 138 13.38 9.98 13.31
N GLU A 139 14.39 10.61 12.74
CA GLU A 139 14.24 11.67 11.75
C GLU A 139 15.27 11.47 10.64
N ALA A 140 14.83 11.63 9.39
CA ALA A 140 15.68 11.65 8.21
C ALA A 140 15.49 12.98 7.48
N LYS A 141 16.59 13.54 6.97
CA LYS A 141 16.61 14.82 6.23
C LYS A 141 17.29 14.64 4.89
N ASP A 142 16.76 15.33 3.88
CA ASP A 142 17.33 15.46 2.55
C ASP A 142 17.16 16.91 2.07
N GLY A 143 18.20 17.72 2.27
CA GLY A 143 18.16 19.17 2.03
C GLY A 143 17.02 19.83 2.83
N PRO A 144 16.05 20.49 2.16
CA PRO A 144 14.90 21.12 2.82
C PRO A 144 13.78 20.14 3.20
N LYS A 145 13.85 18.88 2.77
CA LYS A 145 12.83 17.87 3.05
C LYS A 145 13.20 17.09 4.31
N TYR A 146 12.22 16.72 5.10
CA TYR A 146 12.43 15.81 6.22
C TYR A 146 11.20 14.94 6.45
N ILE A 147 11.42 13.80 7.10
CA ILE A 147 10.38 12.93 7.63
C ILE A 147 10.81 12.51 9.03
N SER A 148 9.86 12.51 9.97
CA SER A 148 10.11 12.08 11.34
C SER A 148 8.97 11.22 11.85
N ILE A 149 9.30 10.28 12.72
CA ILE A 149 8.34 9.52 13.50
C ILE A 149 8.78 9.54 14.95
N GLU A 150 7.84 9.73 15.89
CA GLU A 150 8.13 9.84 17.31
C GLU A 150 7.12 9.08 18.17
N PRO A 151 7.45 8.77 19.44
CA PRO A 151 6.57 7.99 20.30
C PRO A 151 5.24 8.69 20.52
N LEU A 152 4.16 7.94 20.34
CA LEU A 152 2.81 8.37 20.67
C LEU A 152 2.10 7.26 21.44
N THR A 153 1.38 7.62 22.50
CA THR A 153 0.78 6.65 23.43
C THR A 153 -0.50 6.01 22.88
N LYS A 154 -1.27 6.77 22.10
CA LYS A 154 -2.54 6.37 21.47
C LYS A 154 -2.68 7.07 20.12
N ASP A 155 -3.48 6.50 19.24
CA ASP A 155 -3.78 7.01 17.90
C ASP A 155 -2.60 6.95 16.93
N LEU A 156 -2.86 7.22 15.64
CA LEU A 156 -1.83 7.59 14.68
C LEU A 156 -2.10 9.01 14.20
N ILE A 157 -1.14 9.91 14.46
CA ILE A 157 -1.19 11.28 13.95
C ILE A 157 -0.27 11.38 12.74
N ILE A 158 -0.81 11.83 11.62
CA ILE A 158 -0.06 12.12 10.40
C ILE A 158 -0.13 13.63 10.16
N ASP A 159 1.00 14.31 10.32
CA ASP A 159 1.17 15.72 9.98
C ASP A 159 2.04 15.83 8.73
N PHE A 160 1.47 16.42 7.68
CA PHE A 160 2.12 16.52 6.38
C PHE A 160 2.11 17.95 5.86
N GLU A 161 3.27 18.41 5.40
CA GLU A 161 3.46 19.73 4.80
C GLU A 161 3.96 19.58 3.36
N ILE A 162 3.33 20.33 2.45
CA ILE A 162 3.82 20.52 1.08
C ILE A 162 4.27 21.96 0.89
N VAL A 163 5.35 22.15 0.14
CA VAL A 163 5.91 23.46 -0.19
C VAL A 163 6.06 23.57 -1.70
N TYR A 164 5.09 24.21 -2.37
CA TYR A 164 5.12 24.44 -3.81
C TYR A 164 5.36 25.91 -4.14
N LYS A 165 6.18 26.19 -5.16
CA LYS A 165 6.34 27.54 -5.75
C LYS A 165 5.11 27.97 -6.57
N ASN A 166 4.25 27.02 -6.95
CA ASN A 166 3.05 27.30 -7.72
C ASN A 166 2.07 28.19 -6.91
N PRO A 167 1.61 29.33 -7.43
CA PRO A 167 0.78 30.28 -6.69
C PRO A 167 -0.62 29.76 -6.34
N LEU A 168 -1.11 28.69 -6.97
CA LEU A 168 -2.38 28.06 -6.62
C LEU A 168 -2.25 27.11 -5.43
N ILE A 169 -1.13 26.37 -5.35
CA ILE A 169 -0.89 25.36 -4.31
C ILE A 169 -0.21 25.98 -3.09
N ARG A 170 0.90 26.71 -3.29
CA ARG A 170 1.74 27.34 -2.24
C ARG A 170 2.17 26.33 -1.16
N THR A 171 2.50 26.84 0.03
CA THR A 171 2.67 26.02 1.23
C THR A 171 1.31 25.63 1.81
N ARG A 172 1.14 24.35 2.13
CA ARG A 172 -0.03 23.81 2.83
C ARG A 172 0.44 22.78 3.85
N ARG A 173 -0.22 22.76 5.01
CA ARG A 173 0.01 21.76 6.05
C ARG A 173 -1.33 21.21 6.52
N LYS A 174 -1.37 19.91 6.77
CA LYS A 174 -2.57 19.25 7.29
C LYS A 174 -2.18 18.16 8.26
N GLU A 175 -2.86 18.14 9.39
CA GLU A 175 -2.81 17.07 10.37
C GLU A 175 -4.06 16.20 10.22
N PHE A 176 -3.86 14.88 10.33
CA PHE A 176 -4.88 13.85 10.39
C PHE A 176 -4.68 13.01 11.65
N LYS A 177 -5.79 12.66 12.31
CA LYS A 177 -5.81 11.71 13.43
C LYS A 177 -6.61 10.50 12.99
N LEU A 178 -5.95 9.35 12.94
CA LEU A 178 -6.49 8.05 12.54
C LEU A 178 -6.81 7.21 13.76
#